data_AF-A0A660MGU5-F1
#
_entry.id   AF-A0A660MGU5-F1
#
_cell.length_a   1.000
_cell.length_b   1.000
_cell.length_c   1.000
_cell.angle_alpha   90.00
_cell.angle_beta   90.00
_cell.angle_gamma   90.00
#
_symmetry.space_group_name_H-M   'P 1'
#
loop_
_entity.id
_entity.type
_entity.pdbx_description
1 polymer ?
#
loop_
_entity_poly.entity_id
_entity_poly.type
_entity_poly.pdbx_seq_one_letter_code
_entity_poly.pdbx_strand_id
1 'polypeptide(L)'
;PTENAIADLGKTQRISRDLWHVVLEYQLDDDVGGVTTRNQTMQYPLKIVHNTVPTQYNPWGLAIDCYWEEPRAIAYDKDKLEPAR
;
A
#
# COMPACT_ATOMS: atom_id res chain seq x y z
N PRO A 1 1.54 -9.59 5.65
CA PRO A 1 1.14 -8.15 5.70
C PRO A 1 1.57 -7.56 7.03
N THR A 2 1.94 -6.29 7.07
CA THR A 2 2.10 -5.59 8.36
C THR A 2 0.72 -5.34 8.96
N GLU A 3 0.67 -4.96 10.23
CA GLU A 3 -0.57 -4.75 10.99
C GLU A 3 -1.43 -3.59 10.46
N ASN A 4 -0.82 -2.61 9.78
CA ASN A 4 -1.50 -1.45 9.24
C ASN A 4 -1.90 -1.60 7.76
N ALA A 5 -1.68 -2.76 7.15
CA ALA A 5 -2.10 -3.03 5.78
C ALA A 5 -3.58 -3.42 5.74
N ILE A 6 -4.35 -2.74 4.89
CA ILE A 6 -5.77 -3.02 4.66
C ILE A 6 -5.86 -3.98 3.47
N ALA A 7 -6.24 -5.24 3.75
CA ALA A 7 -6.32 -6.27 2.73
C ALA A 7 -7.67 -6.26 2.00
N ASP A 8 -7.66 -5.90 0.72
CA ASP A 8 -8.80 -6.01 -0.18
C ASP A 8 -8.38 -6.65 -1.51
N LEU A 9 -8.68 -7.94 -1.67
CA LEU A 9 -8.38 -8.68 -2.90
C LEU A 9 -9.16 -8.16 -4.11
N GLY A 10 -10.31 -7.49 -3.89
CA GLY A 10 -11.11 -6.86 -4.94
C GLY A 10 -10.38 -5.73 -5.65
N LYS A 11 -9.31 -5.19 -5.05
CA LYS A 11 -8.47 -4.14 -5.65
C LYS A 11 -7.23 -4.68 -6.36
N THR A 12 -7.23 -5.96 -6.72
CA THR A 12 -6.23 -6.60 -7.57
C THR A 12 -6.82 -6.92 -8.93
N GLN A 13 -6.22 -6.36 -9.98
CA GLN A 13 -6.62 -6.60 -11.36
C GLN A 13 -5.46 -7.20 -12.16
N ARG A 14 -5.69 -8.37 -12.77
CA ARG A 14 -4.77 -8.92 -13.75
C ARG A 14 -4.95 -8.19 -15.09
N ILE A 15 -3.87 -7.58 -15.58
CA ILE A 15 -3.86 -6.85 -16.86
C ILE A 15 -3.44 -7.77 -18.00
N SER A 16 -2.42 -8.62 -17.77
CA SER A 16 -1.96 -9.64 -18.71
C SER A 16 -1.45 -10.87 -17.97
N ARG A 17 -0.84 -11.82 -18.69
CA ARG A 17 -0.19 -12.99 -18.07
C ARG A 17 0.89 -12.60 -17.06
N ASP A 18 1.61 -11.52 -17.34
CA ASP A 18 2.85 -11.15 -16.64
C ASP A 18 2.75 -9.77 -15.98
N LEU A 19 1.53 -9.21 -15.89
CA LEU A 19 1.28 -7.86 -15.38
C LEU A 19 -0.01 -7.79 -14.57
N TRP A 20 0.09 -7.26 -13.36
CA TRP A 20 -1.02 -7.00 -12.46
C TRP A 20 -0.97 -5.56 -11.96
N HIS A 21 -2.15 -4.95 -11.87
CA HIS A 21 -2.36 -3.72 -11.12
C HIS A 21 -2.88 -4.11 -9.74
N VAL A 22 -2.13 -3.77 -8.70
CA VAL A 22 -2.47 -4.10 -7.30
C VAL A 22 -2.56 -2.81 -6.52
N VAL A 23 -3.73 -2.52 -5.98
CA VAL A 23 -3.90 -1.38 -5.09
C VAL A 23 -3.69 -1.85 -3.66
N LEU A 24 -2.63 -1.34 -3.04
CA LEU A 24 -2.27 -1.63 -1.66
C LEU A 24 -2.67 -0.45 -0.77
N GLU A 25 -3.45 -0.70 0.26
CA GLU A 25 -3.89 0.34 1.20
C GLU A 25 -3.27 0.16 2.56
N TYR A 26 -2.86 1.28 3.16
CA TYR A 26 -2.24 1.35 4.46
C TYR A 26 -2.91 2.40 5.32
N GLN A 27 -3.16 2.05 6.57
CA GLN A 27 -3.42 3.03 7.61
C GLN A 27 -2.07 3.65 8.01
N LEU A 28 -1.97 4.98 7.90
CA LEU A 28 -0.82 5.77 8.31
C LEU A 28 -1.21 6.61 9.53
N ASP A 29 -0.54 6.30 10.64
CA ASP A 29 -0.67 7.00 11.90
C ASP A 29 0.71 7.60 12.27
N ASP A 30 0.81 8.93 12.35
CA ASP A 30 2.03 9.63 12.77
C ASP A 30 1.83 10.21 14.18
N ASP A 31 2.60 9.71 15.15
CA ASP A 31 2.56 10.17 16.54
C ASP A 31 3.79 11.02 16.90
N VAL A 32 3.56 12.21 17.43
CA VAL A 32 4.62 13.12 17.91
C VAL A 32 4.37 13.43 19.38
N GLY A 33 5.27 12.98 20.26
CA GLY A 33 5.15 13.24 21.70
C GLY A 33 3.92 12.61 22.36
N GLY A 34 3.42 11.48 21.82
CA GLY A 34 2.21 10.80 22.30
C GLY A 34 0.90 11.38 21.77
N VAL A 35 0.98 12.37 20.86
CA VAL A 35 -0.17 12.95 20.17
C VAL A 35 -0.18 12.48 18.72
N THR A 36 -1.31 11.93 18.28
CA THR A 36 -1.53 11.60 16.87
C THR A 36 -1.69 12.86 16.04
N THR A 37 -0.70 13.11 15.19
CA THR A 37 -0.60 14.28 14.30
C THR A 37 -1.10 13.98 12.89
N ARG A 38 -1.20 12.70 12.53
CA ARG A 38 -1.76 12.26 11.26
C ARG A 38 -2.46 10.93 11.44
N ASN A 39 -3.67 10.82 10.90
CA ASN A 39 -4.40 9.57 10.78
C ASN A 39 -5.06 9.53 9.40
N GLN A 40 -4.55 8.71 8.49
CA GLN A 40 -5.08 8.66 7.13
C GLN A 40 -4.88 7.30 6.47
N THR A 41 -5.75 6.97 5.53
CA THR A 41 -5.54 5.82 4.66
C THR A 41 -4.80 6.26 3.40
N MET A 42 -3.63 5.67 3.18
CA MET A 42 -2.82 5.83 1.98
C MET A 42 -3.09 4.69 1.02
N GLN A 43 -3.21 5.03 -0.26
CA GLN A 43 -3.36 4.09 -1.36
C GLN A 43 -2.12 4.11 -2.24
N TYR A 44 -1.55 2.94 -2.46
CA TYR A 44 -0.36 2.69 -3.28
C TYR A 44 -0.75 1.78 -4.45
N PRO A 45 -1.01 2.34 -5.63
CA PRO A 45 -1.30 1.56 -6.82
C PRO A 45 0.01 1.05 -7.41
N LEU A 46 0.27 -0.24 -7.23
CA LEU A 46 1.50 -0.92 -7.61
C LEU A 46 1.35 -1.61 -8.97
N LYS A 47 2.43 -1.57 -9.73
CA LYS A 47 2.61 -2.45 -10.89
C LYS A 47 3.37 -3.68 -10.44
N ILE A 48 2.75 -4.85 -10.54
CA ILE A 48 3.39 -6.12 -10.24
C ILE A 48 3.67 -6.84 -11.56
N VAL A 49 4.90 -7.33 -11.72
CA VAL A 49 5.36 -8.01 -12.93
C VAL A 49 5.91 -9.38 -12.62
N HIS A 50 5.88 -10.28 -13.61
CA HIS A 50 6.64 -11.52 -13.54
C HIS A 50 8.15 -11.22 -13.47
N ASN A 51 8.85 -11.91 -12.57
CA ASN A 51 10.30 -11.80 -12.38
C ASN A 51 10.95 -13.16 -12.64
N THR A 52 11.99 -13.17 -13.47
CA THR A 52 12.73 -14.37 -13.88
C THR A 52 13.82 -14.80 -12.90
N VAL A 53 14.00 -14.09 -11.78
CA VAL A 53 14.91 -14.50 -10.70
C VAL A 53 14.57 -15.94 -10.27
N PRO A 54 15.57 -16.83 -10.16
CA PRO A 54 15.33 -18.23 -9.78
C PRO A 54 14.50 -18.36 -8.50
N THR A 55 13.61 -19.35 -8.47
CA THR A 55 12.64 -19.54 -7.38
C THR A 55 13.27 -19.81 -6.01
N GLN A 56 14.50 -20.31 -5.99
CA GLN A 56 15.29 -20.43 -4.75
C GLN A 56 15.59 -19.08 -4.08
N TYR A 57 15.59 -17.98 -4.84
CA TYR A 57 15.81 -16.62 -4.36
C TYR A 57 14.53 -15.78 -4.34
N ASN A 58 13.59 -16.06 -5.24
CA ASN A 58 12.26 -15.44 -5.28
C ASN A 58 11.18 -16.50 -5.51
N PRO A 59 10.64 -17.12 -4.45
CA PRO A 59 9.66 -18.19 -4.58
C PRO A 59 8.37 -17.80 -5.30
N TRP A 60 8.07 -16.50 -5.36
CA TRP A 60 6.85 -15.99 -5.99
C TRP A 60 7.00 -15.74 -7.49
N GLY A 61 8.23 -15.53 -7.97
CA GLY A 61 8.46 -15.14 -9.38
C GLY A 61 7.81 -13.79 -9.72
N LEU A 62 7.64 -12.90 -8.74
CA LEU A 62 7.02 -11.58 -8.90
C LEU A 62 7.95 -10.47 -8.43
N ALA A 63 7.78 -9.27 -8.99
CA ALA A 63 8.44 -8.05 -8.54
C ALA A 63 7.47 -6.86 -8.56
N ILE A 64 7.76 -5.87 -7.70
CA ILE A 64 7.16 -4.54 -7.78
C ILE A 64 7.96 -3.73 -8.80
N ASP A 65 7.29 -3.25 -9.84
CA ASP A 65 7.84 -2.42 -10.92
C ASP A 65 7.27 -1.00 -10.83
N CYS A 66 7.65 -0.28 -9.78
CA CYS A 66 7.17 1.06 -9.48
C CYS A 66 5.64 1.16 -9.29
N TYR A 67 5.13 2.39 -9.33
CA TYR A 67 3.72 2.70 -9.20
C TYR A 67 3.02 2.74 -10.56
N TRP A 68 1.74 2.35 -10.57
CA TRP A 68 0.86 2.48 -11.74
C TRP A 68 0.36 3.92 -11.92
N GLU A 69 0.07 4.59 -10.81
CA GLU A 69 -0.25 6.02 -10.70
C GLU A 69 0.37 6.55 -9.40
N GLU A 70 0.34 7.86 -9.16
CA GLU A 70 0.92 8.41 -7.93
C GLU A 70 0.19 7.90 -6.67
N PRO A 71 0.91 7.54 -5.60
CA PRO A 71 0.30 7.24 -4.32
C PRO A 71 -0.52 8.42 -3.80
N ARG A 72 -1.68 8.13 -3.19
CA ARG A 72 -2.60 9.18 -2.73
C ARG A 72 -3.23 8.85 -1.39
N ALA A 73 -3.54 9.88 -0.61
CA ALA A 73 -4.44 9.73 0.53
C ALA A 73 -5.88 9.60 0.04
N ILE A 74 -6.63 8.62 0.55
CA ILE A 74 -8.03 8.36 0.15
C ILE A 74 -9.04 8.59 1.26
N ALA A 75 -8.58 8.64 2.51
CA ALA A 75 -9.38 9.02 3.66
C ALA A 75 -8.49 9.73 4.68
N TYR A 76 -9.01 10.79 5.29
CA TYR A 76 -8.34 11.52 6.36
C TYR A 76 -9.29 11.58 7.54
N ASP A 77 -8.91 10.96 8.66
CA ASP A 77 -9.72 10.96 9.87
C ASP A 77 -9.32 12.16 10.73
N LYS A 78 -10.09 13.24 10.61
CA LYS A 78 -9.87 14.47 11.39
C LYS A 78 -10.21 14.30 12.86
N ASP A 79 -11.09 13.36 13.18
CA ASP A 79 -11.65 13.21 14.52
C ASP A 79 -10.67 12.50 15.48
N LYS A 80 -9.63 11.87 14.92
CA LYS A 80 -8.53 11.25 15.67
C LYS A 80 -7.31 12.14 15.87
N LEU A 81 -7.35 13.39 15.41
CA LEU A 81 -6.28 14.35 15.65
C LEU A 81 -6.54 15.02 16.99
N GLU A 82 -5.64 14.88 17.97
CA GLU A 82 -5.73 15.75 19.14
C GLU A 82 -5.35 17.18 18.74
N PRO A 83 -6.08 18.20 19.22
CA PRO A 83 -5.73 19.59 18.94
C PRO A 83 -4.33 19.88 19.50
N ALA A 84 -3.46 20.46 18.67
CA ALA A 84 -2.16 20.94 19.11
C ALA A 84 -2.35 21.87 20.31
N ARG A 85 -1.68 21.54 21.43
CA ARG A 85 -1.76 22.27 22.69
C ARG A 85 -1.01 23.60 22.63
#